data_AF-A0AAF0FRF6-F1
#
_entry.id   AF-A0AAF0FRF6-F1
#
_cell.length_a   1.000
_cell.length_b   1.000
_cell.length_c   1.000
_cell.angle_alpha   90.00
_cell.angle_beta   90.00
_cell.angle_gamma   90.00
#
_symmetry.space_group_name_H-M   'P 1'
#
loop_
_entity.id
_entity.type
_entity.pdbx_description
1 polymer ?
#
loop_
_entity_poly.entity_id
_entity_poly.type
_entity_poly.pdbx_seq_one_letter_code
_entity_poly.pdbx_strand_id
1 'polypeptide(L)'
;MPKYIIPIGPKNDAMYNYTVLYHMALLKKHYIGTYYIPSQNIYAPVFKLDSRDNYPRKYFIEIDENIIEDSYKMICLQCGECCRVYSGAFMFSIEAMGLDEIIEKLPYRYYRLLDGINVKIYSLDVGRHGRCVFFDEEKKLCKIHMMKPVICMITFCGLVALRGNTIYYKYGIDKGKPVFKPWRHSIDLLKDMVKQEAKRMRRLFGYEWRKHCGMH
;
A
#
# COMPACT_ATOMS: atom_id res chain seq x y z
N MET A 1 -26.11 1.57 8.23
CA MET A 1 -25.34 0.43 7.68
C MET A 1 -23.94 0.90 7.37
N PRO A 2 -22.90 0.08 7.60
CA PRO A 2 -21.54 0.43 7.23
C PRO A 2 -21.44 0.61 5.71
N LYS A 3 -20.52 1.48 5.29
CA LYS A 3 -20.24 1.75 3.88
C LYS A 3 -18.82 1.35 3.57
N TYR A 4 -18.63 0.69 2.43
CA TYR A 4 -17.31 0.41 1.90
C TYR A 4 -17.00 1.44 0.82
N ILE A 5 -15.82 2.04 0.90
CA ILE A 5 -15.36 2.99 -0.11
C ILE A 5 -13.97 2.64 -0.62
N ILE A 6 -13.72 3.00 -1.88
CA ILE A 6 -12.41 2.93 -2.53
C ILE A 6 -12.07 4.28 -3.16
N PRO A 7 -10.79 4.66 -3.26
CA PRO A 7 -10.41 5.90 -3.94
C PRO A 7 -10.73 5.79 -5.44
N ILE A 8 -11.11 6.92 -6.04
CA ILE A 8 -11.09 7.07 -7.49
C ILE A 8 -9.62 7.03 -7.91
N GLY A 9 -9.30 6.10 -8.82
CA GLY A 9 -7.94 5.72 -9.18
C GLY A 9 -7.00 6.89 -9.50
N PRO A 10 -5.68 6.63 -9.50
CA PRO A 10 -4.68 7.67 -9.70
C PRO A 10 -4.84 8.33 -11.07
N LYS A 11 -4.46 9.60 -11.13
CA LYS A 11 -4.44 10.40 -12.37
C LYS A 11 -3.01 10.76 -12.73
N ASN A 12 -2.80 11.21 -13.97
CA ASN A 12 -1.54 11.82 -14.38
C ASN A 12 -1.41 13.27 -13.83
N ASP A 13 -1.65 13.42 -12.53
CA ASP A 13 -1.61 14.66 -11.77
C ASP A 13 -1.14 14.33 -10.35
N ALA A 14 0.09 14.74 -10.04
CA ALA A 14 0.69 14.50 -8.74
C ALA A 14 -0.10 15.16 -7.59
N MET A 15 -0.68 16.34 -7.80
CA MET A 15 -1.43 17.05 -6.77
C MET A 15 -2.75 16.35 -6.49
N TYR A 16 -3.43 15.84 -7.52
CA TYR A 16 -4.58 14.97 -7.34
C TYR A 16 -4.21 13.74 -6.51
N ASN A 17 -3.15 13.02 -6.89
CA ASN A 17 -2.74 11.80 -6.20
C ASN A 17 -2.36 12.07 -4.73
N TYR A 18 -1.59 13.14 -4.45
CA TYR A 18 -1.29 13.52 -3.07
C TYR A 18 -2.54 13.92 -2.28
N THR A 19 -3.50 14.58 -2.91
CA THR A 19 -4.77 14.95 -2.26
C THR A 19 -5.55 13.70 -1.86
N VAL A 20 -5.70 12.74 -2.77
CA VAL A 20 -6.38 11.47 -2.47
C VAL A 20 -5.65 10.71 -1.36
N LEU A 21 -4.33 10.59 -1.44
CA LEU A 21 -3.51 9.91 -0.43
C LEU A 21 -3.59 10.58 0.94
N TYR A 22 -3.67 11.90 1.00
CA TYR A 22 -3.86 12.62 2.27
C TYR A 22 -5.21 12.30 2.90
N HIS A 23 -6.30 12.30 2.12
CA HIS A 23 -7.61 11.90 2.63
C HIS A 23 -7.65 10.43 3.05
N MET A 24 -6.94 9.55 2.34
CA MET A 24 -6.74 8.17 2.78
C MET A 24 -5.97 8.07 4.11
N ALA A 25 -4.96 8.92 4.34
CA ALA A 25 -4.25 8.99 5.61
C ALA A 25 -5.15 9.43 6.77
N LEU A 26 -6.08 10.36 6.54
CA LEU A 26 -7.09 10.75 7.53
C LEU A 26 -8.06 9.60 7.84
N LEU A 27 -8.42 8.81 6.83
CA LEU A 27 -9.32 7.65 6.96
C LEU A 27 -8.61 6.36 7.39
N LYS A 28 -7.30 6.40 7.67
CA LYS A 28 -6.47 5.23 7.92
C LYS A 28 -6.99 4.30 9.01
N LYS A 29 -7.65 4.83 10.04
CA LYS A 29 -8.28 4.02 11.11
C LYS A 29 -9.42 3.11 10.60
N HIS A 30 -10.01 3.44 9.44
CA HIS A 30 -11.07 2.68 8.79
C HIS A 30 -10.55 1.74 7.69
N TYR A 31 -9.24 1.73 7.42
CA TYR A 31 -8.66 0.90 6.39
C TYR A 31 -8.75 -0.58 6.77
N ILE A 32 -9.40 -1.38 5.92
CA ILE A 32 -9.57 -2.82 6.17
C ILE A 32 -8.64 -3.69 5.33
N GLY A 33 -8.00 -3.13 4.30
CA GLY A 33 -7.07 -3.83 3.43
C GLY A 33 -7.05 -3.26 2.02
N THR A 34 -6.08 -3.71 1.23
CA THR A 34 -6.08 -3.45 -0.21
C THR A 34 -6.51 -4.71 -0.93
N TYR A 35 -7.42 -4.58 -1.86
CA TYR A 35 -8.07 -5.70 -2.53
C TYR A 35 -7.77 -5.66 -4.02
N TYR A 36 -7.54 -6.83 -4.61
CA TYR A 36 -7.73 -7.03 -6.04
C TYR A 36 -9.19 -7.41 -6.28
N ILE A 37 -9.90 -6.57 -7.04
CA ILE A 37 -11.33 -6.70 -7.35
C ILE A 37 -11.45 -7.28 -8.77
N PRO A 38 -11.73 -8.58 -8.96
CA PRO A 38 -11.61 -9.24 -10.26
C PRO A 38 -12.63 -8.75 -11.30
N SER A 39 -13.83 -8.38 -10.85
CA SER A 39 -14.92 -7.87 -11.72
C SER A 39 -14.55 -6.55 -12.38
N GLN A 40 -13.76 -5.72 -11.70
CA GLN A 40 -13.31 -4.41 -12.18
C GLN A 40 -11.85 -4.43 -12.67
N ASN A 41 -11.11 -5.53 -12.45
CA ASN A 41 -9.68 -5.66 -12.73
C ASN A 41 -8.83 -4.52 -12.11
N ILE A 42 -9.12 -4.15 -10.87
CA ILE A 42 -8.41 -3.09 -10.15
C ILE A 42 -7.82 -3.59 -8.85
N TYR A 43 -6.73 -2.96 -8.42
CA TYR A 43 -6.27 -3.01 -7.04
C TYR A 43 -6.68 -1.73 -6.34
N ALA A 44 -7.39 -1.84 -5.22
CA ALA A 44 -7.91 -0.67 -4.52
C ALA A 44 -7.85 -0.85 -3.00
N PRO A 45 -7.36 0.16 -2.25
CA PRO A 45 -7.48 0.20 -0.80
C PRO A 45 -8.94 0.44 -0.42
N VAL A 46 -9.44 -0.38 0.50
CA VAL A 46 -10.84 -0.37 0.95
C VAL A 46 -10.92 0.15 2.37
N PHE A 47 -11.87 1.05 2.60
CA PHE A 47 -12.18 1.62 3.91
C PHE A 47 -13.61 1.28 4.30
N LYS A 48 -13.81 0.84 5.55
CA LYS A 48 -15.14 0.54 6.12
C LYS A 48 -15.54 1.66 7.07
N LEU A 49 -16.54 2.44 6.66
CA LEU A 49 -17.03 3.62 7.36
C LEU A 49 -18.36 3.34 8.04
N ASP A 50 -18.59 4.02 9.17
CA ASP A 50 -19.89 4.07 9.81
C ASP A 50 -20.78 5.15 9.17
N SER A 51 -22.08 5.13 9.44
CA SER A 51 -23.03 6.07 8.83
C SER A 51 -22.82 7.54 9.22
N ARG A 52 -22.01 7.80 10.26
CA ARG A 52 -21.68 9.15 10.74
C ARG A 52 -20.35 9.66 10.20
N ASP A 53 -19.53 8.80 9.60
CA ASP A 53 -18.22 9.22 9.08
C ASP A 53 -18.41 10.02 7.79
N ASN A 54 -17.69 11.13 7.69
CA ASN A 54 -17.69 11.97 6.49
C ASN A 54 -16.40 11.74 5.69
N TYR A 55 -16.52 11.78 4.37
CA TYR A 55 -15.40 11.63 3.46
C TYR A 55 -15.66 12.44 2.18
N PRO A 56 -14.61 12.93 1.50
CA PRO A 56 -14.78 13.75 0.31
C PRO A 56 -15.18 12.88 -0.89
N ARG A 57 -16.49 12.76 -1.14
CA ARG A 57 -17.07 11.95 -2.24
C ARG A 57 -16.48 12.22 -3.63
N LYS A 58 -15.88 13.39 -3.87
CA LYS A 58 -15.15 13.70 -5.12
C LYS A 58 -13.89 12.86 -5.35
N TYR A 59 -13.39 12.17 -4.32
CA TYR A 59 -12.17 11.35 -4.35
C TYR A 59 -12.42 9.87 -4.10
N PHE A 60 -13.65 9.48 -3.77
CA PHE A 60 -13.99 8.12 -3.37
C PHE A 60 -15.34 7.70 -3.95
N ILE A 61 -15.49 6.40 -4.21
CA ILE A 61 -16.77 5.78 -4.60
C ILE A 61 -17.16 4.72 -3.59
N GLU A 62 -18.47 4.56 -3.40
CA GLU A 62 -19.04 3.47 -2.60
C GLU A 62 -18.97 2.16 -3.42
N ILE A 63 -18.70 1.04 -2.73
CA ILE A 63 -18.64 -0.29 -3.33
C ILE A 63 -19.46 -1.27 -2.48
N ASP A 64 -20.15 -2.19 -3.14
CA ASP A 64 -20.97 -3.17 -2.45
C ASP A 64 -20.13 -4.19 -1.69
N GLU A 65 -20.61 -4.58 -0.51
CA GLU A 65 -19.95 -5.57 0.37
C GLU A 65 -19.71 -6.90 -0.35
N ASN A 66 -20.68 -7.36 -1.14
CA ASN A 66 -20.55 -8.61 -1.92
C ASN A 66 -19.35 -8.57 -2.88
N ILE A 67 -19.04 -7.40 -3.47
CA ILE A 67 -17.86 -7.26 -4.33
C ILE A 67 -16.57 -7.42 -3.51
N ILE A 68 -16.55 -6.90 -2.28
CA ILE A 68 -15.39 -7.03 -1.38
C ILE A 68 -15.20 -8.47 -0.92
N GLU A 69 -16.28 -9.19 -0.60
CA GLU A 69 -16.24 -10.60 -0.20
C GLU A 69 -15.70 -11.51 -1.32
N ASP A 70 -16.03 -11.20 -2.57
CA ASP A 70 -15.54 -11.91 -3.75
C ASP A 70 -14.13 -11.49 -4.21
N SER A 71 -13.53 -10.52 -3.53
CA SER A 71 -12.23 -9.97 -3.87
C SER A 71 -11.07 -10.65 -3.12
N TYR A 72 -9.86 -10.42 -3.61
CA TYR A 72 -8.64 -10.94 -2.99
C TYR A 72 -8.00 -9.85 -2.14
N LYS A 73 -7.99 -10.03 -0.81
CA LYS A 73 -7.32 -9.11 0.12
C LYS A 73 -5.81 -9.34 0.07
N MET A 74 -5.04 -8.34 -0.38
CA MET A 74 -3.59 -8.42 -0.43
C MET A 74 -3.00 -8.46 0.99
N ILE A 75 -2.02 -9.33 1.21
CA ILE A 75 -1.39 -9.51 2.53
C ILE A 75 0.13 -9.28 2.48
N CYS A 76 0.64 -8.64 3.53
CA CYS A 76 2.07 -8.44 3.72
C CYS A 76 2.63 -9.60 4.56
N LEU A 77 3.52 -10.41 3.98
CA LEU A 77 4.20 -11.49 4.71
C LEU A 77 5.35 -11.02 5.61
N GLN A 78 5.48 -9.71 5.82
CA GLN A 78 6.55 -9.11 6.61
C GLN A 78 7.95 -9.58 6.17
N CYS A 79 8.23 -9.58 4.85
CA CYS A 79 9.54 -10.00 4.34
C CYS A 79 10.59 -8.87 4.29
N GLY A 80 10.19 -7.61 4.56
CA GLY A 80 11.05 -6.43 4.56
C GLY A 80 11.48 -5.92 3.17
N GLU A 81 11.16 -6.63 2.10
CA GLU A 81 11.72 -6.31 0.77
C GLU A 81 11.25 -4.97 0.20
N CYS A 82 10.02 -4.53 0.51
CA CYS A 82 9.52 -3.21 0.09
C CYS A 82 10.22 -2.05 0.79
N CYS A 83 10.84 -2.28 1.95
CA CYS A 83 11.58 -1.27 2.71
C CYS A 83 13.07 -1.28 2.37
N ARG A 84 13.61 -2.38 1.86
CA ARG A 84 15.06 -2.63 1.76
C ARG A 84 15.77 -1.77 0.71
N VAL A 85 15.17 -1.59 -0.46
CA VAL A 85 15.78 -0.88 -1.60
C VAL A 85 14.66 -0.24 -2.42
N TYR A 86 14.90 0.95 -2.97
CA TYR A 86 13.93 1.67 -3.81
C TYR A 86 12.56 1.73 -3.12
N SER A 87 12.60 2.14 -1.85
CA SER A 87 11.44 2.08 -0.96
C SER A 87 10.40 3.14 -1.28
N GLY A 88 10.75 4.21 -2.00
CA GLY A 88 9.84 5.26 -2.47
C GLY A 88 8.83 5.74 -1.42
N ALA A 89 9.18 5.55 -0.14
CA ALA A 89 8.24 5.60 0.95
C ALA A 89 8.27 7.03 1.46
N PHE A 90 7.09 7.55 1.73
CA PHE A 90 6.94 8.87 2.30
C PHE A 90 5.88 8.82 3.40
N MET A 91 5.75 9.91 4.13
CA MET A 91 4.78 10.01 5.21
C MET A 91 4.25 11.44 5.31
N PHE A 92 2.94 11.60 5.48
CA PHE A 92 2.38 12.90 5.81
C PHE A 92 2.67 13.23 7.28
N SER A 93 2.81 14.51 7.61
CA SER A 93 3.04 14.95 8.99
C SER A 93 1.96 14.54 9.99
N ILE A 94 0.73 14.30 9.53
CA ILE A 94 -0.36 13.78 10.39
C ILE A 94 -0.15 12.32 10.82
N GLU A 95 0.66 11.57 10.07
CA GLU A 95 0.95 10.15 10.36
C GLU A 95 2.21 9.96 11.21
N ALA A 96 2.87 11.08 11.51
CA ALA A 96 4.17 11.15 12.15
C ALA A 96 4.09 11.12 13.69
N MET A 97 2.87 11.12 14.26
CA MET A 97 2.65 11.14 15.70
C MET A 97 3.36 9.97 16.40
N GLY A 98 4.22 10.29 17.39
CA GLY A 98 4.98 9.30 18.15
C GLY A 98 6.31 8.87 17.50
N LEU A 99 6.77 9.57 16.45
CA LEU A 99 8.04 9.29 15.76
C LEU A 99 8.96 10.53 15.73
N ASP A 100 8.72 11.50 16.61
CA ASP A 100 9.24 12.87 16.54
C ASP A 100 10.78 12.92 16.41
N GLU A 101 11.51 12.16 17.24
CA GLU A 101 12.98 12.12 17.24
C GLU A 101 13.61 11.73 15.89
N ILE A 102 12.95 10.84 15.14
CA ILE A 102 13.44 10.38 13.85
C ILE A 102 13.03 11.37 12.76
N ILE A 103 11.80 11.87 12.83
CA ILE A 103 11.19 12.67 11.77
C ILE A 103 11.85 14.05 11.64
N GLU A 104 12.29 14.66 12.74
CA GLU A 104 12.94 15.97 12.72
C GLU A 104 14.16 16.02 11.79
N LYS A 105 14.82 14.88 11.59
CA LYS A 105 16.03 14.74 10.76
C LYS A 105 15.72 14.33 9.33
N LEU A 106 14.46 14.05 8.99
CA LEU A 106 14.09 13.58 7.65
C LEU A 106 13.92 14.75 6.68
N PRO A 107 14.39 14.61 5.42
CA PRO A 107 14.04 15.53 4.35
C PRO A 107 12.53 15.61 4.19
N TYR A 108 12.03 16.82 3.98
CA TYR A 108 10.62 17.05 3.75
C TYR A 108 10.38 18.11 2.68
N ARG A 109 9.16 18.12 2.16
CA ARG A 109 8.66 19.18 1.27
C ARG A 109 7.24 19.57 1.69
N TYR A 110 6.91 20.83 1.47
CA TYR A 110 5.53 21.31 1.59
C TYR A 110 4.83 21.21 0.24
N TYR A 111 3.57 20.81 0.28
CA TYR A 111 2.69 20.78 -0.88
C TYR A 111 1.37 21.43 -0.53
N ARG A 112 0.78 22.13 -1.49
CA ARG A 112 -0.59 22.65 -1.40
C ARG A 112 -1.52 21.72 -2.18
N LEU A 113 -2.43 21.07 -1.47
CA LEU A 113 -3.39 20.13 -2.04
C LEU A 113 -4.49 20.85 -2.82
N LEU A 114 -5.27 20.10 -3.61
CA LEU A 114 -6.34 20.64 -4.47
C LEU A 114 -7.50 21.28 -3.69
N ASP A 115 -7.67 20.93 -2.43
CA ASP A 115 -8.64 21.54 -1.51
C ASP A 115 -8.04 22.71 -0.70
N GLY A 116 -6.83 23.14 -1.04
CA GLY A 116 -6.16 24.28 -0.42
C GLY A 116 -5.39 23.95 0.86
N ILE A 117 -5.41 22.69 1.33
CA ILE A 117 -4.69 22.26 2.53
C ILE A 117 -3.18 22.24 2.25
N ASN A 118 -2.39 22.86 3.14
CA ASN A 118 -0.94 22.74 3.11
C ASN A 118 -0.52 21.51 3.91
N VAL A 119 0.26 20.62 3.30
CA VAL A 119 0.75 19.40 3.93
C VAL A 119 2.27 19.35 3.88
N LYS A 120 2.86 18.80 4.94
CA LYS A 120 4.29 18.49 5.02
C LYS A 120 4.46 16.98 4.77
N ILE A 121 5.27 16.63 3.79
CA ILE A 121 5.56 15.24 3.41
C ILE A 121 7.03 14.94 3.66
N TYR A 122 7.30 13.93 4.47
CA TYR A 122 8.64 13.44 4.77
C TYR A 122 9.04 12.32 3.81
N SER A 123 10.24 12.39 3.23
CA SER A 123 10.85 11.28 2.50
C SER A 123 11.41 10.28 3.51
N LEU A 124 10.99 9.02 3.40
CA LEU A 124 11.48 7.93 4.24
C LEU A 124 12.59 7.12 3.57
N ASP A 125 12.74 7.23 2.25
CA ASP A 125 13.68 6.47 1.42
C ASP A 125 15.10 7.08 1.35
N VAL A 126 15.60 7.54 2.49
CA VAL A 126 16.85 8.31 2.60
C VAL A 126 18.11 7.45 2.74
N GLY A 127 17.96 6.15 2.94
CA GLY A 127 19.09 5.24 3.04
C GLY A 127 19.72 4.93 1.68
N ARG A 128 20.90 4.31 1.70
CA ARG A 128 21.62 3.87 0.49
C ARG A 128 20.67 3.11 -0.47
N HIS A 129 20.70 3.47 -1.75
CA HIS A 129 19.81 2.92 -2.80
C HIS A 129 18.31 3.09 -2.51
N GLY A 130 17.90 4.18 -1.86
CA GLY A 130 16.49 4.46 -1.56
C GLY A 130 15.92 3.57 -0.45
N ARG A 131 16.76 3.04 0.44
CA ARG A 131 16.33 2.21 1.57
C ARG A 131 15.51 3.05 2.56
N CYS A 132 14.44 2.47 3.09
CA CYS A 132 13.61 3.14 4.09
C CYS A 132 14.38 3.32 5.41
N VAL A 133 14.29 4.50 6.03
CA VAL A 133 14.89 4.81 7.34
C VAL A 133 14.42 3.87 8.44
N PHE A 134 13.19 3.35 8.33
CA PHE A 134 12.61 2.41 9.28
C PHE A 134 12.91 0.94 8.95
N PHE A 135 13.79 0.65 7.98
CA PHE A 135 14.25 -0.71 7.75
C PHE A 135 15.24 -1.13 8.85
N ASP A 136 14.91 -2.22 9.53
CA ASP A 136 15.78 -2.89 10.48
C ASP A 136 16.73 -3.81 9.73
N GLU A 137 18.01 -3.47 9.68
CA GLU A 137 19.02 -4.29 9.00
C GLU A 137 19.33 -5.59 9.74
N GLU A 138 19.12 -5.66 11.05
CA GLU A 138 19.38 -6.86 11.83
C GLU A 138 18.22 -7.85 11.63
N LYS A 139 17.00 -7.38 11.87
CA LYS A 139 15.79 -8.20 11.77
C LYS A 139 15.32 -8.40 10.31
N LYS A 140 15.81 -7.57 9.38
CA LYS A 140 15.33 -7.47 7.99
C LYS A 140 13.83 -7.14 7.90
N LEU A 141 13.32 -6.33 8.82
CA LEU A 141 11.89 -5.99 8.97
C LEU A 141 11.64 -4.47 9.03
N CYS A 142 10.38 -4.05 9.00
CA CYS A 142 9.99 -2.66 9.23
C CYS A 142 9.83 -2.40 10.73
N LYS A 143 10.57 -1.43 11.28
CA LYS A 143 10.51 -1.05 12.70
C LYS A 143 9.16 -0.49 13.14
N ILE A 144 8.45 0.18 12.21
CA ILE A 144 7.17 0.82 12.48
C ILE A 144 5.99 0.05 11.87
N HIS A 145 6.04 -1.29 11.84
CA HIS A 145 5.04 -2.10 11.13
C HIS A 145 3.59 -1.76 11.53
N MET A 146 3.35 -1.50 12.81
CA MET A 146 2.03 -1.15 13.35
C MET A 146 1.61 0.29 13.07
N MET A 147 2.56 1.19 12.76
CA MET A 147 2.35 2.62 12.52
C MET A 147 2.67 3.01 11.07
N LYS A 148 2.70 2.04 10.14
CA LYS A 148 3.05 2.27 8.74
C LYS A 148 2.28 3.43 8.14
N PRO A 149 2.89 4.34 7.40
CA PRO A 149 2.16 5.38 6.69
C PRO A 149 1.23 4.77 5.64
N VAL A 150 0.20 5.52 5.23
CA VAL A 150 -0.83 5.05 4.32
C VAL A 150 -0.23 4.54 3.02
N ILE A 151 0.80 5.21 2.49
CA ILE A 151 1.50 4.77 1.29
C ILE A 151 2.07 3.35 1.46
N CYS A 152 2.63 3.02 2.61
CA CYS A 152 3.16 1.69 2.91
C CYS A 152 2.06 0.64 3.15
N MET A 153 0.84 1.04 3.51
CA MET A 153 -0.29 0.13 3.71
C MET A 153 -0.93 -0.27 2.38
N ILE A 154 -0.99 0.67 1.43
CA ILE A 154 -1.58 0.48 0.11
C ILE A 154 -0.55 0.05 -0.94
N THR A 155 0.74 0.16 -0.62
CA THR A 155 1.85 -0.39 -1.42
C THR A 155 2.12 -1.81 -0.94
N PHE A 156 1.64 -2.81 -1.68
CA PHE A 156 1.80 -4.22 -1.35
C PHE A 156 2.56 -4.96 -2.46
N CYS A 157 3.19 -6.08 -2.12
CA CYS A 157 3.63 -7.04 -3.14
C CYS A 157 2.38 -7.78 -3.60
N GLY A 158 1.84 -7.48 -4.78
CA GLY A 158 0.63 -8.12 -5.35
C GLY A 158 0.75 -9.63 -5.63
N LEU A 159 1.66 -10.33 -4.94
CA LEU A 159 1.98 -11.73 -5.05
C LEU A 159 1.15 -12.61 -4.13
N VAL A 160 0.68 -12.10 -2.99
CA VAL A 160 0.00 -12.91 -1.97
C VAL A 160 -1.27 -12.24 -1.52
N ALA A 161 -2.33 -13.05 -1.45
CA ALA A 161 -3.64 -12.59 -1.07
C ALA A 161 -4.36 -13.59 -0.15
N LEU A 162 -5.42 -13.11 0.47
CA LEU A 162 -6.38 -13.88 1.26
C LEU A 162 -7.76 -13.71 0.62
N ARG A 163 -8.52 -14.79 0.46
CA ARG A 163 -9.94 -14.76 0.13
C ARG A 163 -10.66 -15.75 1.02
N GLY A 164 -11.62 -15.27 1.81
CA GLY A 164 -12.12 -16.01 2.98
C GLY A 164 -10.97 -16.38 3.93
N ASN A 165 -10.85 -17.66 4.25
CA ASN A 165 -9.78 -18.20 5.11
C ASN A 165 -8.64 -18.86 4.33
N THR A 166 -8.59 -18.69 3.00
CA THR A 166 -7.60 -19.35 2.15
C THR A 166 -6.57 -18.34 1.63
N ILE A 167 -5.29 -18.69 1.76
CA ILE A 167 -4.19 -17.93 1.18
C ILE A 167 -4.05 -18.29 -0.29
N TYR A 168 -3.82 -17.29 -1.13
CA TYR A 168 -3.59 -17.41 -2.55
C TYR A 168 -2.25 -16.80 -2.92
N TYR A 169 -1.60 -17.40 -3.91
CA TYR A 169 -0.40 -16.87 -4.56
C TYR A 169 -0.71 -16.48 -6.01
N LYS A 170 -0.19 -15.33 -6.44
CA LYS A 170 -0.29 -14.87 -7.83
C LYS A 170 0.64 -15.72 -8.69
N TYR A 171 0.04 -16.66 -9.40
CA TYR A 171 0.76 -17.60 -10.26
C TYR A 171 1.20 -16.96 -11.58
N GLY A 172 0.46 -15.96 -12.07
CA GLY A 172 0.76 -15.29 -13.33
C GLY A 172 -0.23 -14.20 -13.68
N ILE A 173 -0.27 -13.84 -14.96
CA ILE A 173 -1.21 -12.89 -15.54
C ILE A 173 -1.81 -13.57 -16.77
N ASP A 174 -3.14 -13.57 -16.88
CA ASP A 174 -3.89 -14.03 -18.05
C ASP A 174 -4.78 -12.90 -18.56
N LYS A 175 -4.65 -12.55 -19.85
CA LYS A 175 -5.38 -11.44 -20.49
C LYS A 175 -5.37 -10.13 -19.67
N GLY A 176 -4.21 -9.81 -19.10
CA GLY A 176 -4.02 -8.61 -18.28
C GLY A 176 -4.59 -8.70 -16.85
N LYS A 177 -5.15 -9.85 -16.44
CA LYS A 177 -5.68 -10.09 -15.10
C LYS A 177 -4.74 -11.00 -14.29
N PRO A 178 -4.42 -10.68 -13.03
CA PRO A 178 -3.67 -11.59 -12.17
C PRO A 178 -4.45 -12.90 -11.93
N VAL A 179 -3.74 -14.02 -12.05
CA VAL A 179 -4.27 -15.35 -11.76
C VAL A 179 -3.78 -15.78 -10.39
N PHE A 180 -4.71 -15.98 -9.46
CA PHE A 180 -4.42 -16.42 -8.09
C PHE A 180 -4.75 -17.91 -7.94
N LYS A 181 -3.82 -18.69 -7.37
CA LYS A 181 -4.03 -20.10 -7.03
C LYS A 181 -3.96 -20.31 -5.51
N PRO A 182 -4.79 -21.21 -4.94
CA PRO A 182 -4.72 -21.54 -3.52
C PRO A 182 -3.31 -22.02 -3.14
N TRP A 183 -2.77 -21.49 -2.05
CA TRP A 183 -1.49 -21.90 -1.49
C TRP A 183 -1.70 -23.05 -0.50
N ARG A 184 -0.99 -24.16 -0.70
CA ARG A 184 -1.14 -25.40 0.10
C ARG A 184 0.14 -25.83 0.83
N HIS A 185 1.20 -25.02 0.75
CA HIS A 185 2.49 -25.32 1.38
C HIS A 185 2.73 -24.43 2.61
N SER A 186 3.90 -24.54 3.24
CA SER A 186 4.26 -23.74 4.39
C SER A 186 4.34 -22.24 4.06
N ILE A 187 4.11 -21.40 5.08
CA ILE A 187 4.25 -19.94 4.97
C ILE A 187 5.71 -19.54 4.75
N ASP A 188 6.66 -20.28 5.29
CA ASP A 188 8.08 -19.98 5.13
C ASP A 188 8.54 -20.16 3.68
N LEU A 189 8.09 -21.24 3.01
CA LEU A 189 8.35 -21.41 1.59
C LEU A 189 7.77 -20.26 0.77
N LEU A 190 6.55 -19.81 1.12
CA LEU A 190 5.92 -18.67 0.46
C LEU A 190 6.71 -17.37 0.66
N LYS A 191 7.19 -17.11 1.88
CA LYS A 191 8.05 -15.95 2.19
C LYS A 191 9.33 -15.97 1.34
N ASP A 192 9.96 -17.13 1.20
CA ASP A 192 11.18 -17.26 0.42
C ASP A 192 10.94 -17.05 -1.08
N MET A 193 9.84 -17.57 -1.63
CA MET A 193 9.43 -17.28 -3.00
C MET A 193 9.17 -15.79 -3.23
N VAL A 194 8.47 -15.13 -2.32
CA VAL A 194 8.22 -13.68 -2.39
C VAL A 194 9.53 -12.88 -2.34
N LYS A 195 10.49 -13.28 -1.49
CA LYS A 195 11.82 -12.66 -1.45
C LYS A 195 12.57 -12.84 -2.77
N GLN A 196 12.53 -14.04 -3.35
CA GLN A 196 13.16 -14.32 -4.63
C GLN A 196 12.57 -13.46 -5.74
N GLU A 197 11.24 -13.35 -5.83
CA GLU A 197 10.63 -12.49 -6.85
C GLU A 197 10.83 -11.00 -6.60
N ALA A 198 10.83 -10.54 -5.35
CA ALA A 198 11.23 -9.17 -5.07
C ALA A 198 12.70 -8.89 -5.49
N LYS A 199 13.61 -9.85 -5.34
CA LYS A 199 14.99 -9.74 -5.85
C LYS A 199 15.02 -9.73 -7.38
N ARG A 200 14.29 -10.63 -8.05
CA ARG A 200 14.20 -10.70 -9.50
C ARG A 200 13.64 -9.41 -10.10
N MET A 201 12.51 -8.92 -9.60
CA MET A 201 11.85 -7.70 -10.09
C MET A 201 12.75 -6.47 -9.95
N ARG A 202 13.50 -6.35 -8.86
CA ARG A 202 14.48 -5.26 -8.70
C ARG A 202 15.63 -5.33 -9.70
N ARG A 203 16.10 -6.54 -10.04
CA ARG A 203 17.14 -6.70 -11.07
C ARG A 203 16.65 -6.26 -12.44
N LEU A 204 15.39 -6.56 -12.76
CA LEU A 204 14.81 -6.25 -14.07
C LEU A 204 14.41 -4.78 -14.21
N PHE A 205 13.84 -4.18 -13.16
CA PHE A 205 13.14 -2.89 -13.28
C PHE A 205 13.73 -1.76 -12.43
N GLY A 206 14.80 -2.00 -11.66
CA GLY A 206 15.43 -0.95 -10.85
C GLY A 206 14.43 -0.28 -9.91
N TYR A 207 14.27 1.04 -9.99
CA TYR A 207 13.26 1.82 -9.23
C TYR A 207 11.81 1.61 -9.72
N GLU A 208 11.62 1.18 -10.97
CA GLU A 208 10.29 1.04 -11.59
C GLU A 208 9.56 -0.25 -11.20
N TRP A 209 10.22 -1.16 -10.46
CA TRP A 209 9.65 -2.44 -10.05
C TRP A 209 8.32 -2.31 -9.30
N ARG A 210 8.07 -1.15 -8.67
CA ARG A 210 6.80 -0.81 -8.02
C ARG A 210 5.63 -0.75 -9.00
N LYS A 211 5.85 -0.13 -10.16
CA LYS A 211 4.85 -0.03 -11.25
C LYS A 211 4.35 -1.41 -11.67
N HIS A 212 5.22 -2.42 -11.64
CA HIS A 212 4.90 -3.79 -12.06
C HIS A 212 4.22 -4.66 -10.99
N CYS A 213 4.18 -4.21 -9.73
CA CYS A 213 3.50 -4.92 -8.64
C CYS A 213 2.03 -4.48 -8.48
N GLY A 214 1.49 -3.73 -9.44
CA GLY A 214 0.16 -3.11 -9.36
C GLY A 214 0.14 -1.82 -8.54
N MET A 215 1.30 -1.18 -8.36
CA MET A 215 1.44 0.08 -7.63
C MET A 215 1.51 1.22 -8.65
N HIS A 216 0.49 2.08 -8.70
CA HIS A 216 0.48 3.33 -9.47
C HIS A 216 0.60 4.52 -8.53
#